data_AF-U2BG15-F1
#
_entry.id   AF-U2BG15-F1
#
_cell.length_a   1.000
_cell.length_b   1.000
_cell.length_c   1.000
_cell.angle_alpha   90.00
_cell.angle_beta   90.00
_cell.angle_gamma   90.00
#
_symmetry.space_group_name_H-M   'P 1'
#
loop_
_entity.id
_entity.type
_entity.pdbx_description
1 polymer ?
#
loop_
_entity_poly.entity_id
_entity_poly.type
_entity_poly.pdbx_seq_one_letter_code
_entity_poly.pdbx_strand_id
1 'polypeptide(L)'
;MESAPKDGRLVRLLVSFEENAIDDGDEPFATIGQNNFQNDQVDRWQFVGWNWTHDEFTDGQGTPLGWLPMLDEQSAAARDVLAERQRQITAEGWTPEHDDEHCCDEIAALACYYAMPPAARQWSAESTGYGDTLEEAILPEGWTVKHWDGSENGRRRELVKAGALILAEIERIDRQHPGSPVGLMSQAQKGGDQ
;
A
#
# COMPACT_ATOMS: atom_id res chain seq x y z
N MET A 1 -3.07 22.94 -7.73
CA MET A 1 -1.59 22.94 -7.52
C MET A 1 -1.14 23.11 -6.07
N GLU A 2 -2.00 23.46 -5.10
CA GLU A 2 -1.60 23.71 -3.70
C GLU A 2 -0.94 22.51 -3.00
N SER A 3 -1.42 21.29 -3.26
CA SER A 3 -0.87 20.06 -2.70
C SER A 3 0.38 19.53 -3.41
N ALA A 4 0.78 20.17 -4.51
CA ALA A 4 1.88 19.69 -5.32
C ALA A 4 3.22 19.82 -4.58
N PRO A 5 4.07 18.78 -4.59
CA PRO A 5 5.38 18.86 -3.97
C PRO A 5 6.24 19.89 -4.72
N LYS A 6 6.92 20.75 -3.95
CA LYS A 6 7.80 21.82 -4.46
C LYS A 6 9.26 21.67 -3.99
N ASP A 7 9.68 20.43 -3.82
CA ASP A 7 10.99 20.02 -3.28
C ASP A 7 11.97 19.54 -4.36
N GLY A 8 11.68 19.83 -5.63
CA GLY A 8 12.51 19.43 -6.77
C GLY A 8 12.24 18.00 -7.25
N ARG A 9 11.25 17.29 -6.71
CA ARG A 9 10.86 15.99 -7.27
C ARG A 9 10.14 16.14 -8.60
N LEU A 10 10.42 15.24 -9.54
CA LEU A 10 9.61 15.12 -10.75
C LEU A 10 8.20 14.63 -10.40
N VAL A 11 7.20 15.25 -11.02
CA VAL A 11 5.79 14.87 -10.97
C VAL A 11 5.20 14.85 -12.38
N ARG A 12 4.06 14.17 -12.53
CA ARG A 12 3.26 14.29 -13.75
C ARG A 12 2.31 15.49 -13.59
N LEU A 13 2.29 16.38 -14.56
CA LEU A 13 1.49 17.60 -14.56
C LEU A 13 0.44 17.54 -15.66
N LEU A 14 -0.75 18.06 -15.41
CA LEU A 14 -1.70 18.44 -16.44
C LEU A 14 -1.51 19.94 -16.71
N VAL A 15 -1.15 20.33 -17.92
CA VAL A 15 -0.75 21.69 -18.29
C VAL A 15 -1.65 22.20 -19.43
N SER A 16 -2.14 23.42 -19.28
CA SER A 16 -2.66 24.20 -20.41
C SER A 16 -1.47 24.90 -21.07
N PHE A 17 -1.03 24.41 -22.23
CA PHE A 17 0.13 24.95 -22.93
C PHE A 17 -0.20 26.25 -23.67
N GLU A 18 0.79 27.14 -23.74
CA GLU A 18 0.77 28.37 -24.55
C GLU A 18 1.76 28.25 -25.71
N GLU A 19 2.95 27.70 -25.47
CA GLU A 19 3.95 27.38 -26.46
C GLU A 19 4.66 26.06 -26.13
N ASN A 20 5.28 25.46 -27.15
CA ASN A 20 6.03 24.20 -27.04
C ASN A 20 5.19 23.05 -26.44
N ALA A 21 3.92 22.95 -26.82
CA ALA A 21 3.09 21.81 -26.46
C ALA A 21 3.70 20.52 -27.03
N ILE A 22 3.70 19.46 -26.21
CA ILE A 22 4.17 18.12 -26.61
C ILE A 22 3.16 17.35 -27.46
N ASP A 23 1.95 17.91 -27.60
CA ASP A 23 0.82 17.37 -28.34
C ASP A 23 0.26 18.50 -29.22
N ASP A 24 -0.32 18.15 -30.37
CA ASP A 24 -0.85 19.09 -31.35
C ASP A 24 -2.30 19.52 -31.05
N GLY A 25 -2.92 19.02 -29.97
CA GLY A 25 -4.28 19.38 -29.58
C GLY A 25 -4.40 20.71 -28.83
N ASP A 26 -5.63 21.22 -28.74
CA ASP A 26 -5.97 22.49 -28.07
C ASP A 26 -6.36 22.33 -26.57
N GLU A 27 -6.51 21.09 -26.10
CA GLU A 27 -6.90 20.79 -24.71
C GLU A 27 -5.68 20.72 -23.77
N PRO A 28 -5.85 20.78 -22.43
CA PRO A 28 -4.74 20.54 -21.52
C PRO A 28 -4.16 19.12 -21.63
N PHE A 29 -2.84 19.00 -21.68
CA PHE A 29 -2.13 17.72 -21.83
C PHE A 29 -1.22 17.40 -20.65
N ALA A 30 -0.97 16.10 -20.46
CA ALA A 30 -0.13 15.63 -19.39
C ALA A 30 1.35 15.62 -19.80
N THR A 31 2.21 16.29 -19.04
CA THR A 31 3.67 16.27 -19.19
C THR A 31 4.35 15.90 -17.86
N ILE A 32 5.67 15.87 -17.82
CA ILE A 32 6.46 15.75 -16.58
C ILE A 32 7.09 17.10 -16.24
N GLY A 33 7.20 17.40 -14.96
CA GLY A 33 7.81 18.63 -14.48
C GLY A 33 8.14 18.61 -13.00
N GLN A 34 8.69 19.71 -12.52
CA GLN A 34 9.10 19.88 -11.14
C GLN A 34 8.93 21.34 -10.70
N ASN A 35 8.86 21.55 -9.40
CA ASN A 35 8.98 22.86 -8.78
C ASN A 35 9.99 22.74 -7.64
N ASN A 36 10.92 23.68 -7.59
CA ASN A 36 12.09 23.62 -6.72
C ASN A 36 12.10 24.71 -5.63
N PHE A 37 10.95 25.33 -5.38
CA PHE A 37 10.78 26.45 -4.44
C PHE A 37 11.41 26.20 -3.07
N GLN A 38 11.34 24.98 -2.51
CA GLN A 38 11.93 24.70 -1.19
C GLN A 38 13.46 24.87 -1.18
N ASN A 39 14.12 24.69 -2.32
CA ASN A 39 15.57 24.74 -2.46
C ASN A 39 16.08 26.09 -2.97
N ASP A 40 15.35 26.75 -3.88
CA ASP A 40 15.80 27.99 -4.53
C ASP A 40 14.95 29.23 -4.21
N GLN A 41 13.85 29.07 -3.47
CA GLN A 41 12.89 30.12 -3.12
C GLN A 41 12.22 30.80 -4.32
N VAL A 42 12.23 30.16 -5.49
CA VAL A 42 11.54 30.62 -6.70
C VAL A 42 10.37 29.70 -6.99
N ASP A 43 9.14 30.20 -6.82
CA ASP A 43 7.93 29.41 -7.04
C ASP A 43 7.61 29.33 -8.54
N ARG A 44 8.35 28.46 -9.23
CA ARG A 44 8.22 28.23 -10.67
C ARG A 44 8.10 26.74 -10.97
N TRP A 45 7.12 26.41 -11.79
CA TRP A 45 7.04 25.11 -12.43
C TRP A 45 7.90 25.09 -13.69
N GLN A 46 8.78 24.11 -13.78
CA GLN A 46 9.52 23.75 -14.98
C GLN A 46 8.98 22.42 -15.48
N PHE A 47 8.66 22.31 -16.76
CA PHE A 47 8.07 21.10 -17.32
C PHE A 47 8.44 20.92 -18.78
N VAL A 48 8.41 19.68 -19.23
CA VAL A 48 8.85 19.30 -20.57
C VAL A 48 7.85 19.79 -21.60
N GLY A 49 8.37 20.50 -22.60
CA GLY A 49 7.73 20.88 -23.85
C GLY A 49 8.43 20.26 -25.05
N TRP A 50 7.91 20.54 -26.25
CA TRP A 50 8.48 20.08 -27.52
C TRP A 50 8.68 21.25 -28.49
N ASN A 51 9.88 21.38 -29.03
CA ASN A 51 10.19 22.37 -30.05
C ASN A 51 9.99 21.74 -31.44
N TRP A 52 8.82 21.97 -32.03
CA TRP A 52 8.45 21.47 -33.35
C TRP A 52 9.36 21.95 -34.49
N THR A 53 10.10 23.05 -34.31
CA THR A 53 11.02 23.55 -35.35
C THR A 53 12.33 22.77 -35.37
N HIS A 54 12.83 22.36 -34.20
CA HIS A 54 14.14 21.72 -34.05
C HIS A 54 14.04 20.22 -33.74
N ASP A 55 12.83 19.68 -33.59
CA ASP A 55 12.57 18.26 -33.32
C ASP A 55 13.23 17.78 -32.01
N GLU A 56 13.13 18.59 -30.95
CA GLU A 56 13.77 18.34 -29.67
C GLU A 56 12.89 18.71 -28.46
N PHE A 57 13.15 18.06 -27.32
CA PHE A 57 12.56 18.46 -26.05
C PHE A 57 13.08 19.82 -25.61
N THR A 58 12.21 20.62 -25.01
CA THR A 58 12.51 21.99 -24.55
C THR A 58 11.75 22.31 -23.25
N ASP A 59 11.91 23.53 -22.73
CA ASP A 59 11.05 24.07 -21.69
C ASP A 59 9.65 24.38 -22.25
N GLY A 60 8.63 23.72 -21.71
CA GLY A 60 7.24 24.02 -22.01
C GLY A 60 6.82 25.37 -21.43
N GLN A 61 5.94 26.09 -22.13
CA GLN A 61 5.34 27.34 -21.64
C GLN A 61 3.84 27.13 -21.47
N GLY A 62 3.30 27.57 -20.33
CA GLY A 62 1.89 27.42 -20.01
C GLY A 62 1.61 27.35 -18.51
N THR A 63 0.36 27.02 -18.19
CA THR A 63 -0.13 26.99 -16.81
C THR A 63 -0.41 25.56 -16.35
N PRO A 64 0.30 25.04 -15.33
CA PRO A 64 -0.06 23.78 -14.68
C PRO A 64 -1.43 23.88 -13.99
N LEU A 65 -2.36 23.04 -14.40
CA LEU A 65 -3.72 22.95 -13.86
C LEU A 65 -3.80 21.94 -12.72
N GLY A 66 -3.09 20.82 -12.86
CA GLY A 66 -3.11 19.72 -11.90
C GLY A 66 -1.81 18.92 -11.91
N TRP A 67 -1.67 18.04 -10.93
CA TRP A 67 -0.54 17.10 -10.85
C TRP A 67 -1.03 15.73 -10.40
N LEU A 68 -0.34 14.69 -10.86
CA LEU A 68 -0.52 13.32 -10.41
C LEU A 68 0.75 12.85 -9.69
N PRO A 69 0.64 12.15 -8.56
CA PRO A 69 1.76 11.46 -7.94
C PRO A 69 2.30 10.38 -8.88
N MET A 70 3.62 10.34 -9.10
CA MET A 70 4.26 9.31 -9.95
C MET A 70 4.61 8.02 -9.18
N LEU A 71 4.68 8.08 -7.85
CA LEU A 71 4.94 6.93 -6.97
C LEU A 71 3.74 6.81 -6.05
N ASP A 72 2.99 5.71 -6.23
CA ASP A 72 1.93 5.19 -5.37
C ASP A 72 1.64 6.01 -4.10
N GLU A 73 0.53 6.74 -4.11
CA GLU A 73 -0.06 7.36 -2.91
C GLU A 73 -0.70 6.29 -2.02
N GLN A 74 0.07 5.26 -1.65
CA GLN A 74 -0.35 4.39 -0.58
C GLN A 74 -0.53 5.25 0.66
N SER A 75 -1.79 5.30 1.14
CA SER A 75 -2.14 6.00 2.37
C SER A 75 -1.18 5.58 3.50
N ALA A 76 -1.00 6.43 4.51
CA ALA A 76 -0.21 6.06 5.69
C ALA A 76 -0.70 4.72 6.30
N ALA A 77 -2.00 4.44 6.23
CA ALA A 77 -2.56 3.17 6.68
C ALA A 77 -2.11 1.96 5.86
N ALA A 78 -2.08 2.06 4.53
CA ALA A 78 -1.57 0.98 3.67
C ALA A 78 -0.08 0.73 3.93
N ARG A 79 0.72 1.79 4.03
CA ARG A 79 2.15 1.69 4.36
C ARG A 79 2.41 1.03 5.71
N ASP A 80 1.62 1.38 6.73
CA ASP A 80 1.78 0.80 8.08
C ASP A 80 1.45 -0.70 8.10
N VAL A 81 0.45 -1.15 7.33
CA VAL A 81 0.11 -2.58 7.19
C VAL A 81 1.24 -3.34 6.51
N LEU A 82 1.80 -2.82 5.41
CA LEU A 82 2.95 -3.44 4.74
C LEU A 82 4.19 -3.49 5.65
N ALA A 83 4.45 -2.42 6.41
CA ALA A 83 5.55 -2.38 7.36
C ALA A 83 5.38 -3.40 8.49
N GLU A 84 4.16 -3.57 9.00
CA GLU A 84 3.88 -4.59 10.02
C GLU A 84 4.03 -6.01 9.47
N ARG A 85 3.60 -6.28 8.24
CA ARG A 85 3.84 -7.58 7.59
C ARG A 85 5.34 -7.88 7.49
N GLN A 86 6.13 -6.90 7.07
CA GLN A 86 7.59 -7.03 7.04
C GLN A 86 8.19 -7.26 8.44
N ARG A 87 7.65 -6.61 9.48
CA ARG A 87 8.07 -6.81 10.88
C ARG A 87 7.76 -8.23 11.36
N GLN A 88 6.60 -8.77 11.05
CA GLN A 88 6.22 -10.15 11.42
C GLN A 88 7.22 -11.16 10.84
N ILE A 89 7.58 -11.03 9.56
CA ILE A 89 8.58 -11.87 8.91
C ILE A 89 9.95 -11.74 9.58
N THR A 90 10.42 -10.51 9.81
CA THR A 90 11.81 -10.25 10.24
C THR A 90 12.03 -10.39 11.74
N ALA A 91 11.05 -10.05 12.57
CA ALA A 91 11.19 -10.05 14.03
C ALA A 91 10.59 -11.29 14.69
N GLU A 92 9.48 -11.83 14.15
CA GLU A 92 8.79 -13.00 14.72
C GLU A 92 9.14 -14.29 13.97
N GLY A 93 9.75 -14.20 12.79
CA GLY A 93 10.06 -15.37 11.95
C GLY A 93 8.84 -15.96 11.25
N TRP A 94 7.73 -15.22 11.16
CA TRP A 94 6.51 -15.65 10.44
C TRP A 94 6.70 -15.49 8.94
N THR A 95 7.57 -16.34 8.38
CA THR A 95 7.89 -16.36 6.93
C THR A 95 6.73 -16.95 6.13
N PRO A 96 6.70 -16.75 4.80
CA PRO A 96 5.75 -17.45 3.93
C PRO A 96 5.68 -18.96 4.15
N GLU A 97 6.82 -19.62 4.39
CA GLU A 97 6.90 -21.05 4.65
C GLU A 97 6.31 -21.43 6.01
N HIS A 98 6.52 -20.61 7.04
CA HIS A 98 5.83 -20.77 8.33
C HIS A 98 4.32 -20.62 8.16
N ASP A 99 3.88 -19.62 7.40
CA ASP A 99 2.46 -19.37 7.16
C ASP A 99 1.80 -20.55 6.43
N ASP A 100 2.53 -21.23 5.53
CA ASP A 100 2.07 -22.42 4.82
C ASP A 100 1.82 -23.63 5.75
N GLU A 101 2.35 -23.64 6.97
CA GLU A 101 2.08 -24.67 7.99
C GLU A 101 0.70 -24.52 8.66
N HIS A 102 0.05 -23.35 8.54
CA HIS A 102 -1.26 -23.04 9.15
C HIS A 102 -2.38 -23.14 8.12
N CYS A 103 -3.02 -24.31 8.02
CA CYS A 103 -3.98 -24.63 6.96
C CYS A 103 -5.45 -24.70 7.42
N CYS A 104 -5.73 -24.46 8.69
CA CYS A 104 -7.08 -24.50 9.28
C CYS A 104 -7.60 -23.10 9.63
N ASP A 105 -7.32 -22.12 8.76
CA ASP A 105 -7.71 -20.70 8.92
C ASP A 105 -7.15 -20.01 10.18
N GLU A 106 -6.10 -20.53 10.81
CA GLU A 106 -5.58 -20.01 12.09
C GLU A 106 -5.09 -18.55 11.96
N ILE A 107 -4.45 -18.21 10.84
CA ILE A 107 -3.97 -16.85 10.55
C ILE A 107 -5.16 -15.89 10.39
N ALA A 108 -6.20 -16.31 9.66
CA ALA A 108 -7.43 -15.55 9.49
C ALA A 108 -8.16 -15.35 10.83
N ALA A 109 -8.19 -16.39 11.68
CA ALA A 109 -8.81 -16.35 12.99
C ALA A 109 -8.11 -15.33 13.91
N LEU A 110 -6.76 -15.33 13.93
CA LEU A 110 -5.98 -14.31 14.66
C LEU A 110 -6.19 -12.90 14.08
N ALA A 111 -6.30 -12.77 12.76
CA ALA A 111 -6.62 -11.49 12.13
C ALA A 111 -7.99 -10.97 12.59
N CYS A 112 -8.99 -11.86 12.67
CA CYS A 112 -10.33 -11.54 13.14
C CYS A 112 -10.31 -11.09 14.61
N TYR A 113 -9.54 -11.75 15.48
CA TYR A 113 -9.35 -11.30 16.87
C TYR A 113 -8.92 -9.82 16.95
N TYR A 114 -7.91 -9.43 16.17
CA TYR A 114 -7.43 -8.05 16.16
C TYR A 114 -8.39 -7.08 15.46
N ALA A 115 -9.11 -7.53 14.42
CA ALA A 115 -10.11 -6.72 13.72
C ALA A 115 -11.39 -6.51 14.56
N MET A 116 -11.73 -7.45 15.44
CA MET A 116 -12.92 -7.40 16.29
C MET A 116 -12.92 -6.17 17.21
N PRO A 117 -14.06 -5.46 17.37
CA PRO A 117 -14.20 -4.42 18.37
C PRO A 117 -13.91 -4.96 19.78
N PRO A 118 -13.15 -4.27 20.64
CA PRO A 118 -12.82 -4.78 21.98
C PRO A 118 -14.04 -5.15 22.82
N ALA A 119 -15.14 -4.40 22.71
CA ALA A 119 -16.38 -4.68 23.43
C ALA A 119 -17.09 -5.98 22.99
N ALA A 120 -16.81 -6.48 21.78
CA ALA A 120 -17.40 -7.72 21.28
C ALA A 120 -16.64 -8.96 21.75
N ARG A 121 -15.39 -8.83 22.20
CA ARG A 121 -14.56 -9.96 22.66
C ARG A 121 -15.24 -10.74 23.78
N GLN A 122 -15.95 -10.06 24.68
CA GLN A 122 -16.66 -10.64 25.82
C GLN A 122 -18.09 -11.08 25.51
N TRP A 123 -18.56 -10.97 24.26
CA TRP A 123 -19.88 -11.50 23.92
C TRP A 123 -19.87 -13.01 24.04
N SER A 124 -20.98 -13.57 24.53
CA SER A 124 -21.11 -15.01 24.75
C SER A 124 -20.95 -15.78 23.44
N ALA A 125 -20.10 -16.82 23.48
CA ALA A 125 -19.89 -17.77 22.40
C ALA A 125 -20.20 -19.22 22.83
N GLU A 126 -20.83 -19.42 23.99
CA GLU A 126 -21.12 -20.74 24.57
C GLU A 126 -21.84 -21.67 23.58
N SER A 127 -22.72 -21.11 22.73
CA SER A 127 -23.47 -21.88 21.72
C SER A 127 -22.59 -22.47 20.61
N THR A 128 -21.37 -21.96 20.43
CA THR A 128 -20.41 -22.48 19.45
C THR A 128 -19.68 -23.73 19.94
N GLY A 129 -19.58 -23.91 21.27
CA GLY A 129 -18.80 -24.98 21.90
C GLY A 129 -17.28 -24.76 21.89
N TYR A 130 -16.80 -23.60 21.38
CA TYR A 130 -15.36 -23.28 21.27
C TYR A 130 -14.85 -22.33 22.36
N GLY A 131 -15.70 -21.91 23.30
CA GLY A 131 -15.33 -21.02 24.41
C GLY A 131 -16.57 -20.35 25.01
N ASP A 132 -16.39 -19.67 26.15
CA ASP A 132 -17.47 -18.92 26.79
C ASP A 132 -17.65 -17.56 26.10
N THR A 133 -16.57 -16.99 25.57
CA THR A 133 -16.54 -15.67 24.91
C THR A 133 -16.07 -15.73 23.46
N LEU A 134 -16.42 -14.71 22.67
CA LEU A 134 -15.98 -14.62 21.26
C LEU A 134 -14.46 -14.58 21.11
N GLU A 135 -13.73 -14.00 22.06
CA GLU A 135 -12.27 -14.04 22.01
C GLU A 135 -11.69 -15.44 22.20
N GLU A 136 -12.23 -16.21 23.15
CA GLU A 136 -11.82 -17.60 23.38
C GLU A 136 -12.18 -18.47 22.18
N ALA A 137 -13.38 -18.28 21.62
CA ALA A 137 -13.86 -19.09 20.52
C ALA A 137 -13.09 -18.88 19.20
N ILE A 138 -12.44 -17.73 19.01
CA ILE A 138 -11.75 -17.39 17.76
C ILE A 138 -10.23 -17.48 17.83
N LEU A 139 -9.65 -17.46 19.03
CA LEU A 139 -8.20 -17.54 19.17
C LEU A 139 -7.74 -18.99 18.96
N PRO A 140 -6.83 -19.29 18.00
CA PRO A 140 -6.34 -20.65 17.81
C PRO A 140 -5.68 -21.20 19.07
N GLU A 141 -5.83 -22.51 19.30
CA GLU A 141 -5.30 -23.17 20.50
C GLU A 141 -3.78 -22.97 20.60
N GLY A 142 -3.32 -22.55 21.79
CA GLY A 142 -1.90 -22.33 22.07
C GLY A 142 -1.31 -21.02 21.52
N TRP A 143 -2.11 -20.21 20.80
CA TRP A 143 -1.67 -18.91 20.32
C TRP A 143 -1.84 -17.83 21.37
N THR A 144 -0.93 -16.86 21.38
CA THR A 144 -0.98 -15.73 22.32
C THR A 144 -1.20 -14.42 21.59
N VAL A 145 -2.04 -13.56 22.16
CA VAL A 145 -2.31 -12.22 21.63
C VAL A 145 -1.51 -11.16 22.38
N LYS A 146 -1.13 -10.11 21.66
CA LYS A 146 -0.55 -8.92 22.29
C LYS A 146 -1.66 -7.92 22.55
N HIS A 147 -1.75 -7.46 23.79
CA HIS A 147 -2.68 -6.41 24.17
C HIS A 147 -2.00 -5.03 24.11
N TRP A 148 -2.75 -4.04 23.67
CA TRP A 148 -2.40 -2.64 23.78
C TRP A 148 -3.36 -1.93 24.73
N ASP A 149 -3.03 -0.69 25.08
CA ASP A 149 -3.98 0.13 25.83
C ASP A 149 -5.26 0.36 25.00
N GLY A 150 -6.38 0.60 25.68
CA GLY A 150 -7.66 0.90 25.03
C GLY A 150 -7.71 2.26 24.34
N SER A 151 -6.55 2.87 24.06
CA SER A 151 -6.47 4.17 23.38
C SER A 151 -6.75 4.02 21.89
N GLU A 152 -7.04 5.14 21.21
CA GLU A 152 -7.17 5.17 19.75
C GLU A 152 -5.91 4.67 19.04
N ASN A 153 -4.73 4.97 19.61
CA ASN A 153 -3.45 4.49 19.08
C ASN A 153 -3.29 2.98 19.28
N GLY A 154 -3.68 2.44 20.44
CA GLY A 154 -3.70 1.01 20.69
C GLY A 154 -4.64 0.30 19.72
N ARG A 155 -5.85 0.84 19.53
CA ARG A 155 -6.81 0.29 18.57
C ARG A 155 -6.31 0.33 17.13
N ARG A 156 -5.66 1.43 16.73
CA ARG A 156 -5.03 1.52 15.41
C ARG A 156 -3.96 0.44 15.20
N ARG A 157 -3.14 0.14 16.21
CA ARG A 157 -2.11 -0.91 16.14
C ARG A 157 -2.72 -2.29 15.96
N GLU A 158 -3.81 -2.61 16.65
CA GLU A 158 -4.55 -3.86 16.45
C GLU A 158 -5.01 -3.99 15.00
N LEU A 159 -5.65 -2.95 14.44
CA LEU A 159 -6.13 -2.96 13.06
C LEU A 159 -5.02 -3.10 12.02
N VAL A 160 -3.87 -2.46 12.24
CA VAL A 160 -2.68 -2.62 11.38
C VAL A 160 -2.17 -4.06 11.42
N LYS A 161 -2.11 -4.68 12.61
CA LYS A 161 -1.73 -6.09 12.76
C LYS A 161 -2.74 -7.03 12.10
N ALA A 162 -4.04 -6.75 12.22
CA ALA A 162 -5.09 -7.51 11.54
C ALA A 162 -4.90 -7.47 10.01
N GLY A 163 -4.67 -6.28 9.44
CA GLY A 163 -4.41 -6.13 8.01
C GLY A 163 -3.17 -6.90 7.54
N ALA A 164 -2.10 -6.90 8.34
CA ALA A 164 -0.88 -7.63 8.01
C ALA A 164 -1.09 -9.15 8.02
N LEU A 165 -1.88 -9.67 8.97
CA LEU A 165 -2.25 -11.08 9.02
C LEU A 165 -3.17 -11.48 7.85
N ILE A 166 -4.08 -10.61 7.43
CA ILE A 166 -4.91 -10.83 6.23
C ILE A 166 -4.03 -10.93 4.98
N LEU A 167 -3.01 -10.08 4.84
CA LEU A 167 -2.05 -10.19 3.73
C LEU A 167 -1.33 -11.54 3.76
N ALA A 168 -0.84 -11.96 4.93
CA ALA A 168 -0.16 -13.25 5.10
C ALA A 168 -1.05 -14.43 4.66
N GLU A 169 -2.33 -14.41 5.04
CA GLU A 169 -3.29 -15.47 4.69
C GLU A 169 -3.64 -15.48 3.19
N ILE A 170 -3.85 -14.30 2.58
CA ILE A 170 -4.09 -14.21 1.13
C ILE A 170 -2.87 -14.73 0.37
N GLU A 171 -1.67 -14.33 0.78
CA GLU A 171 -0.41 -14.80 0.16
C GLU A 171 -0.27 -16.33 0.28
N ARG A 172 -0.63 -16.91 1.43
CA ARG A 172 -0.65 -18.37 1.66
C ARG A 172 -1.60 -19.07 0.70
N ILE A 173 -2.84 -18.57 0.57
CA ILE A 173 -3.85 -19.11 -0.36
C ILE A 173 -3.38 -18.99 -1.81
N ASP A 174 -2.83 -17.83 -2.20
CA ASP A 174 -2.33 -17.59 -3.56
C ASP A 174 -1.18 -18.52 -3.94
N ARG A 175 -0.31 -18.90 -2.98
CA ARG A 175 0.74 -19.90 -3.21
C ARG A 175 0.19 -21.30 -3.43
N GLN A 176 -0.92 -21.65 -2.79
CA GLN A 176 -1.59 -22.96 -2.96
C GLN A 176 -2.41 -23.04 -4.26
N HIS A 177 -2.77 -21.89 -4.85
CA HIS A 177 -3.55 -21.81 -6.09
C HIS A 177 -2.81 -21.02 -7.19
N PRO A 178 -1.90 -21.66 -7.94
CA PRO A 178 -0.99 -20.99 -8.88
C PRO A 178 -1.65 -20.30 -10.11
N GLY A 179 -2.99 -20.31 -10.21
CA GLY A 179 -3.75 -19.55 -11.20
C GLY A 179 -4.05 -18.09 -10.79
N SER A 180 -3.73 -17.69 -9.56
CA SER A 180 -3.78 -16.30 -9.11
C SER A 180 -2.65 -15.47 -9.73
N PRO A 181 -2.81 -14.13 -9.90
CA PRO A 181 -1.82 -13.25 -10.53
C PRO A 181 -0.40 -13.35 -9.95
N VAL A 182 -0.28 -13.69 -8.65
CA VAL A 182 1.00 -13.85 -7.93
C VAL A 182 1.66 -15.21 -8.20
N GLY A 183 0.87 -16.28 -8.40
CA GLY A 183 1.38 -17.63 -8.66
C GLY A 183 2.16 -17.74 -9.98
N LEU A 184 1.80 -16.92 -10.96
CA LEU A 184 2.49 -16.83 -12.26
C LEU A 184 3.91 -16.25 -12.14
N MET A 185 4.18 -15.36 -11.17
CA MET A 185 5.53 -14.79 -10.96
C MET A 185 6.48 -15.80 -10.30
N SER A 186 5.99 -16.63 -9.39
CA SER A 186 6.80 -17.66 -8.70
C SER A 186 7.26 -18.78 -9.65
N GLN A 187 6.43 -19.14 -10.64
CA GLN A 187 6.83 -20.13 -11.66
C GLN A 187 7.92 -19.62 -12.61
N ALA A 188 7.95 -18.31 -12.89
CA ALA A 188 8.96 -17.71 -13.77
C ALA A 188 10.38 -17.74 -13.17
N GLN A 189 10.52 -17.69 -11.84
CA GLN A 189 11.83 -17.73 -11.17
C GLN A 189 12.40 -19.15 -11.00
N LYS A 190 11.57 -20.20 -11.02
CA LYS A 190 12.04 -21.60 -10.90
C LYS A 190 12.42 -22.26 -12.24
N GLY A 191 12.13 -21.62 -13.37
CA GLY A 191 12.38 -22.16 -14.72
C GLY A 191 13.74 -21.80 -15.34
N GLY A 192 14.63 -21.11 -14.61
CA GLY A 192 15.90 -20.59 -15.13
C GLY A 192 17.13 -21.50 -14.97
N ASP A 193 17.04 -22.56 -14.18
CA ASP A 193 18.12 -23.54 -13.97
C ASP A 193 17.71 -24.91 -14.52
N GLN A 194 17.68 -25.05 -15.84
CA GLN A 194 17.78 -26.34 -16.55
C GLN A 194 18.54 -26.18 -17.86
#